data_AF-A0A847NIB7-F1
#
_entry.id   AF-A0A847NIB7-F1
#
_cell.length_a   1.000
_cell.length_b   1.000
_cell.length_c   1.000
_cell.angle_alpha   90.00
_cell.angle_beta   90.00
_cell.angle_gamma   90.00
#
_symmetry.space_group_name_H-M   'P 1'
#
loop_
_entity.id
_entity.type
_entity.pdbx_description
1 polymer ?
#
loop_
_entity_poly.entity_id
_entity_poly.type
_entity_poly.pdbx_seq_one_letter_code
_entity_poly.pdbx_strand_id
1 'polypeptide(L)'
;MKKKILAILLVIAIVFLSVACKEDKEENVLLPPEEDEHITFKTTSLVYQNGGSTNYSIGGVDSLFTFSKDMLSINDNGEVRTHEISYEEIPLTIEEFNKQFNGRDEIPDISSYKNILQYNLCTATKDLPGYRLYILDGQYWIGTLYKNIYGGLFL
;
A
#
# COMPACT_ATOMS: atom_id res chain seq x y z
N MET A 1 17.14 -60.50 1.02
CA MET A 1 16.51 -59.44 1.85
C MET A 1 17.38 -58.20 2.09
N LYS A 2 18.49 -57.96 1.36
CA LYS A 2 19.36 -56.78 1.59
C LYS A 2 19.19 -55.63 0.58
N LYS A 3 18.55 -55.86 -0.59
CA LYS A 3 18.38 -54.84 -1.64
C LYS A 3 17.08 -54.02 -1.53
N LYS A 4 16.10 -54.47 -0.73
CA LYS A 4 14.81 -53.76 -0.56
C LYS A 4 14.80 -52.75 0.58
N ILE A 5 15.76 -52.84 1.51
CA ILE A 5 15.84 -51.94 2.69
C ILE A 5 16.55 -50.62 2.32
N LEU A 6 17.47 -50.66 1.34
CA LEU A 6 18.23 -49.47 0.93
C LEU A 6 17.36 -48.44 0.17
N ALA A 7 16.28 -48.89 -0.48
CA ALA A 7 15.40 -48.00 -1.25
C ALA A 7 14.45 -47.18 -0.36
N ILE A 8 14.12 -47.66 0.84
CA ILE A 8 13.15 -46.98 1.74
C ILE A 8 13.81 -45.84 2.51
N LEU A 9 15.10 -45.96 2.84
CA LEU A 9 15.86 -44.91 3.54
C LEU A 9 16.16 -43.68 2.67
N LEU A 10 16.20 -43.84 1.33
CA LEU A 10 16.46 -42.71 0.43
C LEU A 10 15.24 -41.80 0.23
N VAL A 11 14.02 -42.31 0.45
CA VAL A 11 12.78 -41.55 0.23
C VAL A 11 12.48 -40.62 1.41
N ILE A 12 12.91 -40.96 2.63
CA ILE A 12 12.65 -40.14 3.83
C ILE A 12 13.64 -38.96 3.94
N ALA A 13 14.81 -39.02 3.29
CA ALA A 13 15.77 -37.93 3.28
C ALA A 13 15.40 -36.76 2.34
N ILE A 14 14.45 -36.95 1.41
CA ILE A 14 14.09 -35.93 0.41
C ILE A 14 12.91 -35.05 0.89
N VAL A 15 12.14 -35.49 1.88
CA VAL A 15 10.94 -34.77 2.34
C VAL A 15 11.26 -33.61 3.30
N PHE A 16 12.49 -33.52 3.82
CA PHE A 16 12.89 -32.47 4.77
C PHE A 16 13.64 -31.27 4.15
N LEU A 17 13.76 -31.20 2.83
CA LEU A 17 14.47 -30.10 2.13
C LEU A 17 13.55 -29.10 1.40
N SER A 18 12.23 -29.25 1.49
CA SER A 18 11.28 -28.34 0.82
C SER A 18 10.56 -27.37 1.76
N VAL A 19 11.00 -27.24 3.02
CA VAL A 19 10.77 -25.98 3.74
C VAL A 19 11.93 -25.06 3.38
N ALA A 20 12.00 -24.71 2.09
CA ALA A 20 12.51 -23.40 1.78
C ALA A 20 11.52 -22.47 2.48
N CYS A 21 11.92 -21.89 3.61
CA CYS A 21 11.44 -20.56 3.91
C CYS A 21 11.54 -19.83 2.57
N LYS A 22 10.39 -19.39 2.05
CA LYS A 22 10.40 -18.10 1.40
C LYS A 22 11.12 -17.21 2.42
N GLU A 23 12.42 -17.01 2.24
CA GLU A 23 12.93 -15.67 2.39
C GLU A 23 11.99 -14.89 1.48
N ASP A 24 10.97 -14.29 2.10
CA ASP A 24 10.39 -13.08 1.58
C ASP A 24 11.61 -12.20 1.40
N LYS A 25 12.20 -12.27 0.20
CA LYS A 25 12.96 -11.16 -0.31
C LYS A 25 11.95 -10.04 -0.18
N GLU A 26 12.17 -9.20 0.82
CA GLU A 26 11.75 -7.82 0.79
C GLU A 26 12.31 -7.28 -0.53
N GLU A 27 11.59 -7.55 -1.60
CA GLU A 27 11.69 -6.83 -2.84
C GLU A 27 11.21 -5.45 -2.42
N ASN A 28 12.15 -4.66 -1.90
CA ASN A 28 11.94 -3.27 -1.58
C ASN A 28 11.48 -2.66 -2.89
N VAL A 29 10.17 -2.51 -3.04
CA VAL A 29 9.61 -1.90 -4.24
C VAL A 29 10.07 -0.46 -4.21
N LEU A 30 10.99 -0.15 -5.11
CA LEU A 30 11.62 1.15 -5.24
C LEU A 30 10.60 2.09 -5.88
N LEU A 31 9.82 2.76 -5.04
CA LEU A 31 9.11 3.96 -5.45
C LEU A 31 10.02 5.18 -5.20
N PRO A 32 9.96 6.22 -6.05
CA PRO A 32 9.26 6.26 -7.33
C PRO A 32 9.87 5.31 -8.39
N PRO A 33 9.08 4.82 -9.36
CA PRO A 33 9.61 4.04 -10.48
C PRO A 33 10.54 4.88 -11.38
N GLU A 34 11.44 4.23 -12.12
CA GLU A 34 12.24 4.88 -13.18
C GLU A 34 11.35 5.34 -14.38
N GLU A 35 11.91 6.11 -15.32
CA GLU A 35 11.11 6.81 -16.37
C GLU A 35 10.21 5.89 -17.21
N ASP A 36 10.69 4.69 -17.56
CA ASP A 36 9.96 3.73 -18.38
C ASP A 36 9.38 2.57 -17.57
N GLU A 37 9.40 2.68 -16.23
CA GLU A 37 8.92 1.64 -15.32
C GLU A 37 7.54 1.94 -14.76
N HIS A 38 6.79 0.87 -14.53
CA HIS A 38 5.48 0.92 -13.92
C HIS A 38 5.36 -0.11 -12.81
N ILE A 39 4.91 0.34 -11.64
CA ILE A 39 4.58 -0.54 -10.53
C ILE A 39 3.07 -0.61 -10.43
N THR A 40 2.51 -1.81 -10.61
CA THR A 40 1.08 -2.04 -10.45
C THR A 40 0.85 -2.91 -9.23
N PHE A 41 -0.02 -2.44 -8.33
CA PHE A 41 -0.50 -3.26 -7.23
C PHE A 41 -2.02 -3.23 -7.15
N LYS A 42 -2.55 -4.24 -6.48
CA LYS A 42 -3.97 -4.34 -6.16
C LYS A 42 -4.16 -3.93 -4.70
N THR A 43 -5.08 -3.03 -4.40
CA THR A 43 -5.33 -2.63 -3.01
C THR A 43 -5.90 -3.80 -2.22
N THR A 44 -5.25 -4.09 -1.09
CA THR A 44 -5.75 -5.06 -0.12
C THR A 44 -6.66 -4.41 0.91
N SER A 45 -6.42 -3.12 1.20
CA SER A 45 -7.12 -2.33 2.20
C SER A 45 -7.15 -0.86 1.81
N LEU A 46 -8.09 -0.11 2.38
CA LEU A 46 -8.18 1.34 2.26
C LEU A 46 -7.96 1.99 3.63
N VAL A 47 -7.06 2.96 3.71
CA VAL A 47 -6.79 3.71 4.93
C VAL A 47 -7.67 4.94 4.94
N TYR A 48 -8.82 4.81 5.59
CA TYR A 48 -9.77 5.90 5.87
C TYR A 48 -10.20 6.76 4.68
N GLN A 49 -11.47 6.63 4.32
CA GLN A 49 -12.21 7.64 3.58
C GLN A 49 -12.94 8.49 4.62
N ASN A 50 -12.56 9.76 4.77
CA ASN A 50 -13.22 10.67 5.71
C ASN A 50 -14.73 10.75 5.42
N GLY A 51 -15.55 10.21 6.32
CA GLY A 51 -17.00 10.18 6.17
C GLY A 51 -17.67 11.56 6.09
N GLY A 52 -16.97 12.63 6.45
CA GLY A 52 -17.43 14.02 6.35
C GLY A 52 -16.72 14.89 5.31
N SER A 53 -15.74 14.37 4.56
CA SER A 53 -15.00 15.17 3.56
C SER A 53 -14.61 14.40 2.30
N THR A 54 -14.81 13.08 2.27
CA THR A 54 -14.58 12.23 1.11
C THR A 54 -15.92 12.00 0.41
N ASN A 55 -16.28 12.89 -0.51
CA ASN A 55 -17.46 12.68 -1.37
C ASN A 55 -17.18 11.66 -2.50
N TYR A 56 -15.91 11.32 -2.75
CA TYR A 56 -15.49 10.46 -3.84
C TYR A 56 -14.33 9.56 -3.40
N SER A 57 -14.54 8.26 -3.48
CA SER A 57 -13.48 7.26 -3.42
C SER A 57 -12.76 7.24 -4.77
N ILE A 58 -11.44 7.36 -4.78
CA ILE A 58 -10.64 7.24 -6.01
C ILE A 58 -10.46 5.79 -6.45
N GLY A 59 -10.83 4.84 -5.61
CA GLY A 59 -10.86 3.40 -5.86
C GLY A 59 -11.26 2.64 -4.60
N GLY A 60 -11.87 1.47 -4.79
CA GLY A 60 -12.26 0.54 -3.74
C GLY A 60 -11.13 -0.38 -3.26
N VAL A 61 -11.52 -1.29 -2.37
CA VAL A 61 -10.80 -2.55 -2.19
C VAL A 61 -10.84 -3.29 -3.52
N ASP A 62 -9.75 -3.97 -3.86
CA ASP A 62 -9.55 -4.69 -5.13
C ASP A 62 -9.28 -3.83 -6.38
N SER A 63 -9.27 -2.50 -6.29
CA SER A 63 -8.85 -1.66 -7.43
C SER A 63 -7.36 -1.85 -7.73
N LEU A 64 -7.00 -1.72 -9.01
CA LEU A 64 -5.61 -1.75 -9.47
C LEU A 64 -5.07 -0.33 -9.54
N PHE A 65 -3.92 -0.10 -8.92
CA PHE A 65 -3.22 1.16 -8.96
C PHE A 65 -1.89 0.95 -9.68
N THR A 66 -1.67 1.71 -10.74
CA THR A 66 -0.44 1.71 -11.53
C THR A 66 0.27 3.04 -11.36
N PHE A 67 1.49 2.97 -10.87
CA PHE A 67 2.37 4.09 -10.55
C PHE A 67 3.48 4.19 -11.61
N SER A 68 3.66 5.36 -12.19
CA SER A 68 4.87 5.77 -12.90
C SER A 68 5.61 6.85 -12.10
N LYS A 69 6.71 7.37 -12.64
CA LYS A 69 7.47 8.50 -12.08
C LYS A 69 6.61 9.73 -11.74
N ASP A 70 5.58 10.01 -12.53
CA ASP A 70 4.80 11.25 -12.49
C ASP A 70 3.28 11.07 -12.61
N MET A 71 2.79 9.83 -12.73
CA MET A 71 1.38 9.54 -12.92
C MET A 71 0.91 8.37 -12.05
N LEU A 72 -0.30 8.51 -11.53
CA LEU A 72 -1.09 7.45 -10.93
C LEU A 72 -2.26 7.13 -11.86
N SER A 73 -2.39 5.87 -12.27
CA SER A 73 -3.58 5.33 -12.91
C SER A 73 -4.32 4.40 -11.96
N ILE A 74 -5.65 4.54 -11.89
CA ILE A 74 -6.51 3.73 -11.04
C ILE A 74 -7.55 3.07 -11.92
N ASN A 75 -7.60 1.74 -11.89
CA ASN A 75 -8.66 0.94 -12.50
C ASN A 75 -9.53 0.35 -11.39
N ASP A 76 -10.74 0.88 -11.27
CA ASP A 76 -11.73 0.44 -10.31
C ASP A 76 -12.94 -0.12 -11.05
N ASN A 77 -13.16 -1.43 -10.95
CA ASN A 77 -14.26 -2.12 -11.63
C ASN A 77 -14.36 -1.83 -13.14
N GLY A 78 -13.22 -1.61 -13.80
CA GLY A 78 -13.15 -1.29 -15.24
C GLY A 78 -13.22 0.19 -15.58
N GLU A 79 -13.48 1.07 -14.61
CA GLU A 79 -13.37 2.52 -14.79
C GLU A 79 -11.92 2.95 -14.55
N VAL A 80 -11.29 3.54 -15.57
CA VAL A 80 -9.90 3.99 -15.50
C VAL A 80 -9.84 5.51 -15.31
N ARG A 81 -9.11 5.95 -14.29
CA ARG A 81 -8.83 7.35 -13.97
C ARG A 81 -7.33 7.58 -13.85
N THR A 82 -6.86 8.77 -14.21
CA THR A 82 -5.44 9.13 -14.17
C THR A 82 -5.21 10.46 -13.47
N HIS A 83 -4.17 10.54 -12.66
CA HIS A 83 -3.78 11.71 -11.88
C HIS A 83 -2.28 11.96 -12.04
N GLU A 84 -1.91 13.22 -12.24
CA GLU A 84 -0.51 13.64 -12.13
C GLU A 84 -0.10 13.60 -10.66
N ILE A 85 1.07 13.06 -10.36
CA ILE A 85 1.59 12.89 -8.99
C ILE A 85 3.06 13.28 -8.91
N SER A 86 3.52 13.48 -7.68
CA SER A 86 4.93 13.55 -7.31
C SER A 86 5.07 12.83 -5.98
N TYR A 87 6.23 12.23 -5.74
CA TYR A 87 6.49 11.44 -4.55
C TYR A 87 7.27 12.27 -3.55
N GLU A 88 6.72 12.42 -2.36
CA GLU A 88 7.43 12.94 -1.21
C GLU A 88 7.44 11.86 -0.13
N GLU A 89 8.61 11.29 0.13
CA GLU A 89 8.79 10.28 1.17
C GLU A 89 8.73 10.93 2.55
N ILE A 90 7.91 10.37 3.43
CA ILE A 90 7.71 10.85 4.80
C ILE A 90 8.01 9.71 5.77
N PRO A 91 8.95 9.88 6.72
CA PRO A 91 9.10 8.95 7.83
C PRO A 91 7.78 8.83 8.58
N LEU A 92 7.34 7.60 8.88
CA LEU A 92 6.06 7.37 9.52
C LEU A 92 6.19 6.53 10.78
N THR A 93 5.96 7.16 11.92
CA THR A 93 5.75 6.47 13.20
C THR A 93 4.29 6.12 13.42
N ILE A 94 4.00 5.19 14.34
CA ILE A 94 2.63 4.85 14.76
C ILE A 94 1.90 6.09 15.29
N GLU A 95 2.60 6.94 16.06
CA GLU A 95 2.01 8.17 16.59
C GLU A 95 1.64 9.16 15.48
N GLU A 96 2.52 9.35 14.50
CA GLU A 96 2.27 10.19 13.33
C GLU A 96 1.14 9.64 12.47
N PHE A 97 1.09 8.32 12.26
CA PHE A 97 -0.01 7.67 11.56
C PHE A 97 -1.34 7.96 12.25
N ASN A 98 -1.45 7.73 13.56
CA ASN A 98 -2.68 7.97 14.32
C ASN A 98 -3.13 9.43 14.27
N LYS A 99 -2.20 10.39 14.25
CA LYS A 99 -2.51 11.84 14.12
C LYS A 99 -3.13 12.21 12.78
N GLN A 100 -3.04 11.35 11.77
CA GLN A 100 -3.61 11.59 10.45
C GLN A 100 -5.12 11.33 10.38
N PHE A 101 -5.70 10.72 11.41
CA PHE A 101 -7.12 10.40 11.51
C PHE A 101 -7.83 11.41 12.40
N ASN A 102 -9.06 11.78 12.03
CA ASN A 102 -9.90 12.69 12.83
C ASN A 102 -10.98 11.91 13.59
N GLY A 103 -11.37 12.39 14.78
CA GLY A 103 -12.60 11.94 15.44
C GLY A 103 -12.52 10.63 16.21
N ARG A 104 -13.62 9.84 16.16
CA ARG A 104 -13.80 8.54 16.86
C ARG A 104 -13.72 7.36 15.90
N ASP A 105 -13.12 7.56 14.73
CA ASP A 105 -13.08 6.55 13.69
C ASP A 105 -12.17 5.39 14.11
N GLU A 106 -12.47 4.19 13.60
CA GLU A 106 -11.62 3.02 13.81
C GLU A 106 -10.30 3.24 13.06
N ILE A 107 -9.22 3.42 13.82
CA ILE A 107 -7.88 3.60 13.26
C ILE A 107 -7.28 2.21 13.07
N PRO A 108 -6.84 1.84 11.85
CA PRO A 108 -6.14 0.59 11.63
C PRO A 108 -4.89 0.49 12.50
N ASP A 109 -4.71 -0.64 13.18
CA ASP A 109 -3.49 -0.89 13.94
C ASP A 109 -2.35 -1.28 13.00
N ILE A 110 -1.36 -0.39 12.87
CA ILE A 110 -0.16 -0.63 12.08
C ILE A 110 1.05 -1.06 12.93
N SER A 111 0.88 -1.23 14.24
CA SER A 111 2.00 -1.51 15.16
C SER A 111 2.66 -2.88 14.95
N SER A 112 1.98 -3.79 14.25
CA SER A 112 2.49 -5.12 13.94
C SER A 112 3.45 -5.15 12.74
N TYR A 113 3.47 -4.10 11.91
CA TYR A 113 4.34 -4.01 10.74
C TYR A 113 5.74 -3.57 11.13
N LYS A 114 6.76 -4.14 10.50
CA LYS A 114 8.17 -3.84 10.80
C LYS A 114 8.71 -2.72 9.92
N ASN A 115 8.33 -2.72 8.65
CA ASN A 115 8.73 -1.75 7.65
C ASN A 115 7.52 -0.91 7.27
N ILE A 116 7.59 0.37 7.59
CA ILE A 116 6.51 1.32 7.41
C ILE A 116 7.07 2.50 6.62
N LEU A 117 6.51 2.72 5.43
CA LEU A 117 6.87 3.82 4.55
C LEU A 117 5.62 4.58 4.11
N GLN A 118 5.70 5.90 4.03
CA GLN A 118 4.65 6.74 3.49
C GLN A 118 5.18 7.61 2.37
N TYR A 119 4.42 7.70 1.28
CA TYR A 119 4.56 8.75 0.28
C TYR A 119 3.34 9.67 0.30
N ASN A 120 3.57 10.97 0.40
CA ASN A 120 2.57 11.96 0.01
C ASN A 120 2.57 12.09 -1.52
N LEU A 121 1.39 12.04 -2.14
CA LEU A 121 1.23 12.23 -3.58
C LEU A 121 0.71 13.64 -3.86
N CYS A 122 1.63 14.58 -4.12
CA CYS A 122 1.39 16.02 -3.95
C CYS A 122 0.81 16.74 -5.19
N THR A 123 1.13 16.31 -6.41
CA THR A 123 0.63 16.98 -7.63
C THR A 123 -0.85 16.73 -7.91
N ALA A 124 -1.44 15.70 -7.29
CA ALA A 124 -2.83 15.29 -7.55
C ALA A 124 -3.87 16.36 -7.17
N THR A 125 -3.53 17.26 -6.24
CA THR A 125 -4.40 18.36 -5.82
C THR A 125 -3.56 19.61 -5.58
N LYS A 126 -3.46 20.50 -6.57
CA LYS A 126 -2.85 21.86 -6.51
C LYS A 126 -2.81 22.42 -5.07
N ASP A 127 -1.69 22.21 -4.37
CA ASP A 127 -1.32 22.74 -3.05
C ASP A 127 -1.62 21.89 -1.78
N LEU A 128 -2.12 20.66 -1.86
CA LEU A 128 -2.24 19.72 -0.71
C LEU A 128 -2.00 18.27 -1.17
N PRO A 129 -1.52 17.34 -0.33
CA PRO A 129 -1.47 15.94 -0.75
C PRO A 129 -2.90 15.42 -0.88
N GLY A 130 -3.33 15.10 -2.10
CA GLY A 130 -4.65 14.53 -2.36
C GLY A 130 -4.72 13.08 -1.90
N TYR A 131 -3.58 12.38 -1.94
CA TYR A 131 -3.45 10.97 -1.60
C TYR A 131 -2.19 10.70 -0.79
N ARG A 132 -2.24 9.67 0.05
CA ARG A 132 -1.09 9.06 0.72
C ARG A 132 -1.01 7.60 0.34
N LEU A 133 0.17 7.15 -0.04
CA LEU A 133 0.48 5.74 -0.23
C LEU A 133 1.25 5.25 1.00
N TYR A 134 0.77 4.20 1.64
CA TYR A 134 1.47 3.50 2.71
C TYR A 134 1.95 2.15 2.21
N ILE A 135 3.19 1.81 2.52
CA ILE A 135 3.81 0.51 2.27
C ILE A 135 4.13 -0.11 3.63
N LEU A 136 3.42 -1.18 3.98
CA LEU A 136 3.47 -1.83 5.29
C LEU A 136 3.88 -3.29 5.11
N ASP A 137 5.15 -3.62 5.37
CA ASP A 137 5.75 -4.94 5.05
C ASP A 137 5.39 -5.45 3.64
N GLY A 138 5.48 -4.55 2.64
CA GLY A 138 5.15 -4.84 1.24
C GLY A 138 3.65 -4.83 0.90
N GLN A 139 2.77 -4.56 1.86
CA GLN A 139 1.35 -4.33 1.60
C GLN A 139 1.09 -2.88 1.22
N TYR A 140 0.27 -2.65 0.19
CA TYR A 140 -0.04 -1.33 -0.33
C TYR A 140 -1.41 -0.86 0.11
N TRP A 141 -1.41 0.26 0.81
CA TRP A 141 -2.58 0.86 1.40
C TRP A 141 -2.69 2.29 0.88
N ILE A 142 -3.87 2.72 0.44
CA ILE A 142 -4.08 4.10 -0.04
C ILE A 142 -4.97 4.86 0.93
N GLY A 143 -4.55 6.07 1.29
CA GLY A 143 -5.36 7.05 2.02
C GLY A 143 -5.79 8.19 1.11
N THR A 144 -7.05 8.58 1.20
CA THR A 144 -7.59 9.72 0.44
C THR A 144 -7.78 10.91 1.36
N LEU A 145 -7.17 12.05 1.01
CA LEU A 145 -7.26 13.28 1.79
C LEU A 145 -8.03 14.33 0.97
N TYR A 146 -9.29 14.55 1.33
CA TYR A 146 -9.98 15.78 0.92
C TYR A 146 -10.25 16.64 2.14
N LYS A 147 -9.85 17.92 2.01
CA LYS A 147 -10.21 18.97 2.94
C LYS A 147 -11.71 19.23 2.83
N ASN A 148 -12.37 19.28 3.97
CA ASN A 148 -13.71 19.82 4.14
C ASN A 148 -13.82 21.20 3.44
N ILE A 149 -14.54 21.29 2.32
CA ILE A 149 -14.89 22.57 1.70
C ILE A 149 -16.26 23.00 2.23
N TYR A 150 -16.30 23.34 3.52
CA TYR A 150 -17.26 24.26 4.13
C TYR A 150 -16.42 25.04 5.16
N GLY A 151 -16.00 26.27 4.84
CA GLY A 151 -16.75 27.49 5.14
C GLY A 151 -16.48 27.89 6.60
N GLY A 152 -15.57 28.81 6.89
CA GLY A 152 -15.91 30.23 6.90
C GLY A 152 -16.42 30.63 8.29
N LEU A 153 -15.64 31.48 8.98
CA LEU A 153 -16.07 32.40 10.04
C LEU A 153 -17.02 31.85 11.13
N PHE A 154 -16.50 31.50 12.30
CA PHE A 154 -17.17 31.82 13.57
C PHE A 154 -16.11 32.17 14.62
N LEU A 155 -16.03 33.49 14.89
CA LEU A 155 -15.44 34.25 16.01
C LEU A 155 -14.08 33.80 16.57
#